data_AF-A0A523WVA1-F1
#
_entry.id   AF-A0A523WVA1-F1
#
_cell.length_a   1.000
_cell.length_b   1.000
_cell.length_c   1.000
_cell.angle_alpha   90.00
_cell.angle_beta   90.00
_cell.angle_gamma   90.00
#
_symmetry.space_group_name_H-M   'P 1'
#
loop_
_entity.id
_entity.type
_entity.pdbx_description
1 polymer ?
#
loop_
_entity_poly.entity_id
_entity_poly.type
_entity_poly.pdbx_seq_one_letter_code
_entity_poly.pdbx_strand_id
1 'polypeptide(L)'
;MAKGLPTYEEVVEAALEVFTQYDTALTLRQLYYRLVSRHLFPNTINSYKRLSRLMVRAREEGDVPVNCLEDRSRRILGRGDAGYTSAQDFLKRRLASLRESYKEFRMPMWDAQPNYIVVSLEKDALSRLVGDVANQYAVRTFPTRGYPSFTYVQRMAGYIRNRLKGKPTVVLYFGDFDPSGIDIERDL
;
A
#
# COMPACT_ATOMS: atom_id res chain seq x y z
N MET A 1 35.84 -4.20 -2.68
CA MET A 1 36.00 -2.88 -3.32
C MET A 1 34.75 -2.07 -3.06
N ALA A 2 34.86 -0.90 -2.43
CA ALA A 2 33.69 -0.04 -2.21
C ALA A 2 33.27 0.53 -3.57
N LYS A 3 32.15 0.03 -4.11
CA LYS A 3 31.54 0.59 -5.33
C LYS A 3 31.26 2.08 -5.03
N GLY A 4 31.75 2.97 -5.90
CA GLY A 4 31.48 4.40 -5.77
C GLY A 4 29.98 4.68 -5.72
N LEU A 5 29.60 5.83 -5.18
CA LEU A 5 28.20 6.26 -5.21
C LEU A 5 27.68 6.26 -6.66
N PRO A 6 26.49 5.71 -6.94
CA PRO A 6 25.99 5.52 -8.31
C PRO A 6 25.82 6.86 -9.02
N THR A 7 26.02 6.91 -10.33
CA THR A 7 25.83 8.13 -11.14
C THR A 7 24.35 8.50 -11.26
N TYR A 8 24.05 9.64 -11.87
CA TYR A 8 22.66 10.06 -12.07
C TYR A 8 21.92 9.08 -13.00
N GLU A 9 22.56 8.71 -14.10
CA GLU A 9 22.04 7.84 -15.15
C GLU A 9 21.75 6.44 -14.60
N GLU A 10 22.69 5.87 -13.83
CA GLU A 10 22.51 4.56 -13.17
C GLU A 10 21.30 4.54 -12.22
N VAL A 11 21.04 5.66 -11.54
CA VAL A 11 19.90 5.77 -10.62
C VAL A 11 18.58 5.89 -11.38
N VAL A 12 18.55 6.66 -12.47
CA VAL A 12 17.36 6.81 -13.32
C VAL A 12 16.99 5.49 -13.98
N GLU A 13 17.95 4.79 -14.58
CA GLU A 13 17.72 3.49 -15.22
C GLU A 13 17.19 2.46 -14.22
N ALA A 14 17.85 2.31 -13.07
CA ALA A 14 17.41 1.40 -12.03
C ALA A 14 16.03 1.77 -11.46
N ALA A 15 15.70 3.08 -11.39
CA ALA A 15 14.38 3.52 -10.95
C ALA A 15 13.29 3.17 -11.99
N LEU A 16 13.55 3.38 -13.28
CA LEU A 16 12.63 3.00 -14.36
C LEU A 16 12.35 1.49 -14.36
N GLU A 17 13.37 0.66 -14.22
CA GLU A 17 13.18 -0.79 -14.08
C GLU A 17 12.36 -1.19 -12.86
N VAL A 18 12.50 -0.45 -11.76
CA VAL A 18 11.66 -0.69 -10.59
C VAL A 18 10.23 -0.25 -10.87
N PHE A 19 10.01 0.89 -11.54
CA PHE A 19 8.67 1.38 -11.85
C PHE A 19 7.91 0.46 -12.82
N THR A 20 8.57 -0.17 -13.79
CA THR A 20 7.91 -1.10 -14.73
C THR A 20 7.41 -2.38 -14.06
N GLN A 21 7.88 -2.70 -12.85
CA GLN A 21 7.44 -3.87 -12.07
C GLN A 21 6.14 -3.62 -11.29
N TYR A 22 5.59 -2.40 -11.34
CA TYR A 22 4.40 -2.04 -10.59
C TYR A 22 3.39 -1.29 -11.45
N ASP A 23 2.12 -1.70 -11.38
CA ASP A 23 1.02 -0.98 -12.01
C ASP A 23 0.60 0.29 -11.24
N THR A 24 1.24 0.58 -10.11
CA THR A 24 0.90 1.70 -9.21
C THR A 24 2.13 2.51 -8.80
N ALA A 25 1.91 3.80 -8.50
CA ALA A 25 2.95 4.69 -8.04
C ALA A 25 3.56 4.22 -6.70
N LEU A 26 4.89 4.22 -6.63
CA LEU A 26 5.64 3.82 -5.44
C LEU A 26 5.86 5.00 -4.51
N THR A 27 6.05 4.75 -3.22
CA THR A 27 6.64 5.78 -2.35
C THR A 27 8.15 5.89 -2.61
N LEU A 28 8.73 7.08 -2.39
CA LEU A 28 10.18 7.27 -2.46
C LEU A 28 10.94 6.30 -1.55
N ARG A 29 10.35 5.96 -0.39
CA ARG A 29 10.91 4.98 0.54
C ARG A 29 10.89 3.55 0.00
N GLN A 30 9.82 3.15 -0.68
CA GLN A 30 9.76 1.83 -1.33
C GLN A 30 10.80 1.71 -2.44
N LEU A 31 10.91 2.74 -3.30
CA LEU A 31 11.95 2.80 -4.32
C LEU A 31 13.34 2.70 -3.67
N TYR A 32 13.59 3.47 -2.60
CA TYR A 32 14.85 3.44 -1.88
C TYR A 32 15.22 2.03 -1.41
N TYR A 33 14.31 1.31 -0.75
CA TYR A 33 14.60 -0.05 -0.29
C TYR A 33 14.84 -1.03 -1.43
N ARG A 34 14.16 -0.87 -2.58
CA ARG A 34 14.45 -1.67 -3.78
C ARG A 34 15.87 -1.41 -4.28
N LEU A 35 16.30 -0.15 -4.34
CA LEU A 35 17.66 0.19 -4.79
C LEU A 35 18.74 -0.24 -3.76
N VAL A 36 18.42 -0.22 -2.47
CA VAL A 36 19.29 -0.79 -1.42
C VAL A 36 19.41 -2.31 -1.58
N SER A 37 18.30 -3.02 -1.85
CA SER A 37 18.31 -4.47 -2.06
C SER A 37 19.11 -4.89 -3.31
N ARG A 38 19.24 -3.98 -4.29
CA ARG A 38 20.08 -4.14 -5.48
C ARG A 38 21.54 -3.69 -5.26
N HIS A 39 21.93 -3.39 -4.02
CA HIS A 39 23.25 -2.87 -3.64
C HIS A 39 23.66 -1.57 -4.36
N LEU A 40 22.70 -0.79 -4.86
CA LEU A 40 22.96 0.49 -5.54
C LEU A 40 23.16 1.63 -4.53
N PHE A 41 22.46 1.58 -3.40
CA PHE A 41 22.63 2.51 -2.29
C PHE A 41 22.96 1.77 -0.98
N PRO A 42 23.85 2.32 -0.14
CA PRO A 42 23.97 1.84 1.24
C PRO A 42 22.77 2.33 2.05
N ASN A 43 22.30 1.53 3.01
CA ASN A 43 21.13 1.84 3.83
C ASN A 43 21.43 2.93 4.88
N THR A 44 21.56 4.18 4.43
CA THR A 44 21.88 5.33 5.27
C THR A 44 20.95 6.52 5.01
N ILE A 45 20.81 7.40 6.01
CA ILE A 45 20.01 8.64 5.89
C ILE A 45 20.54 9.52 4.74
N ASN A 46 21.86 9.56 4.55
CA ASN A 46 22.48 10.36 3.49
C ASN A 46 22.14 9.83 2.09
N SER A 47 22.15 8.51 1.91
CA SER A 47 21.70 7.87 0.66
C SER A 47 20.25 8.19 0.34
N TYR A 48 19.37 8.13 1.34
CA TYR A 48 17.96 8.46 1.16
C TYR A 48 17.77 9.93 0.72
N LYS A 49 18.44 10.87 1.41
CA LYS A 49 18.41 12.30 1.04
C LYS A 49 18.98 12.55 -0.36
N ARG A 50 19.99 11.77 -0.77
CA ARG A 50 20.57 11.84 -2.12
C ARG A 50 19.55 11.36 -3.15
N LEU A 51 18.97 10.17 -2.98
CA LEU A 51 17.93 9.65 -3.87
C LEU A 51 16.75 10.62 -3.98
N SER A 52 16.31 11.20 -2.86
CA SER A 52 15.23 12.21 -2.86
C SER A 52 15.53 13.39 -3.79
N ARG A 53 16.77 13.90 -3.80
CA ARG A 53 17.16 15.01 -4.67
C ARG A 53 17.26 14.58 -6.13
N LEU A 54 17.85 13.41 -6.40
CA LEU A 54 17.97 12.86 -7.76
C LEU A 54 16.58 12.62 -8.39
N MET A 55 15.62 12.11 -7.62
CA MET A 55 14.25 11.87 -8.10
C MET A 55 13.41 13.13 -8.25
N VAL A 56 13.77 14.24 -7.61
CA VAL A 56 13.17 15.55 -7.93
C VAL A 56 13.69 16.00 -9.28
N ARG A 57 15.02 16.05 -9.44
CA ARG A 57 15.68 16.45 -10.69
C ARG A 57 15.18 15.63 -11.89
N ALA A 58 15.14 14.30 -11.79
CA ALA A 58 14.70 13.43 -12.86
C ALA A 58 13.23 13.63 -13.27
N ARG A 59 12.36 14.07 -12.36
CA ARG A 59 10.96 14.41 -12.70
C ARG A 59 10.84 15.79 -13.33
N GLU A 60 11.69 16.73 -12.94
CA GLU A 60 11.76 18.08 -13.53
C GLU A 60 12.35 18.06 -14.94
N GLU A 61 13.38 17.23 -15.17
CA GLU A 61 14.03 17.04 -16.47
C GLU A 61 13.24 16.11 -17.41
N GLY A 62 12.27 15.35 -16.89
CA GLY A 62 11.40 14.44 -17.66
C GLY A 62 11.98 13.04 -17.87
N ASP A 63 13.11 12.73 -17.26
CA ASP A 63 13.81 11.43 -17.34
C ASP A 63 13.04 10.28 -16.66
N VAL A 64 12.16 10.60 -15.71
CA VAL A 64 11.18 9.65 -15.15
C VAL A 64 9.78 10.26 -15.14
N PRO A 65 8.70 9.45 -15.23
CA PRO A 65 7.33 9.97 -15.22
C PRO A 65 7.05 10.79 -13.97
N VAL A 66 6.44 11.98 -14.11
CA VAL A 66 6.14 12.89 -12.98
C VAL A 66 5.35 12.20 -11.86
N ASN A 67 4.47 11.27 -12.24
CA ASN A 67 3.54 10.57 -11.36
C ASN A 67 4.09 9.23 -10.84
N CYS A 68 5.38 8.92 -11.07
CA CYS A 68 5.97 7.63 -10.67
C CYS A 68 6.08 7.46 -9.15
N LEU A 69 6.09 8.57 -8.41
CA LEU A 69 6.21 8.59 -6.95
C LEU A 69 4.97 9.21 -6.28
N GLU A 70 4.43 8.51 -5.29
CA GLU A 70 3.30 8.96 -4.45
C GLU A 70 3.77 9.26 -3.02
N ASP A 71 3.35 10.40 -2.46
CA ASP A 71 3.54 10.72 -1.05
C ASP A 71 2.34 10.28 -0.22
N ARG A 72 2.41 9.05 0.28
CA ARG A 72 1.34 8.43 1.08
C ARG A 72 1.24 8.99 2.51
N SER A 73 2.20 9.82 2.95
CA SER A 73 2.17 10.41 4.30
C SER A 73 1.25 11.63 4.38
N ARG A 74 0.98 12.27 3.24
CA ARG A 74 0.10 13.43 3.16
C ARG A 74 -1.28 12.99 2.70
N ARG A 75 -2.22 12.86 3.65
CA ARG A 75 -3.64 12.83 3.28
C ARG A 75 -3.99 14.22 2.73
N ILE A 76 -4.39 14.27 1.47
CA ILE A 76 -5.11 15.46 0.96
C ILE A 76 -6.45 15.47 1.70
N LEU A 77 -6.57 16.39 2.65
CA LEU A 77 -7.77 16.57 3.45
C LEU A 77 -8.61 17.69 2.83
N GLY A 78 -9.92 17.45 2.72
CA GLY A 78 -10.86 18.39 2.11
C GLY A 78 -11.27 17.97 0.70
N ARG A 79 -12.51 18.30 0.32
CA ARG A 79 -13.05 18.01 -1.02
C ARG A 79 -12.51 18.96 -2.10
N GLY A 80 -11.88 20.07 -1.72
CA GLY A 80 -11.61 21.20 -2.61
C GLY A 80 -12.91 21.86 -3.09
N ASP A 81 -12.81 22.72 -4.10
CA ASP A 81 -13.98 23.29 -4.82
C ASP A 81 -14.54 22.30 -5.84
N ALA A 82 -14.81 21.08 -5.38
CA ALA A 82 -15.42 20.03 -6.18
C ALA A 82 -16.94 20.06 -5.96
N GLY A 83 -17.64 20.64 -6.93
CA GLY A 83 -19.11 20.74 -6.96
C GLY A 83 -19.72 20.26 -8.27
N TYR A 84 -21.03 20.28 -8.33
CA TYR A 84 -21.78 20.07 -9.57
C TYR A 84 -22.41 21.40 -9.97
N THR A 85 -22.35 21.74 -11.25
CA THR A 85 -22.88 23.02 -11.76
C THR A 85 -24.40 23.08 -11.76
N SER A 86 -25.07 21.93 -11.64
CA SER A 86 -26.52 21.82 -11.44
C SER A 86 -26.91 20.45 -10.85
N ALA A 87 -28.15 20.36 -10.34
CA ALA A 87 -28.73 19.09 -9.90
C ALA A 87 -28.84 18.07 -11.05
N GLN A 88 -29.03 18.53 -12.29
CA GLN A 88 -29.10 17.69 -13.48
C GLN A 88 -27.73 17.07 -13.82
N ASP A 89 -26.64 17.85 -13.71
CA ASP A 89 -25.28 17.32 -13.92
C ASP A 89 -24.92 16.27 -12.85
N PHE A 90 -25.28 16.53 -11.59
CA PHE A 90 -25.16 15.54 -10.52
C PHE A 90 -25.88 14.24 -10.85
N LEU A 91 -27.16 14.33 -11.21
CA LEU A 91 -27.97 13.14 -11.50
C LEU A 91 -27.44 12.39 -12.72
N LYS A 92 -27.04 13.09 -13.78
CA LYS A 92 -26.46 12.50 -14.99
C LYS A 92 -25.19 11.70 -14.67
N ARG A 93 -24.27 12.27 -13.90
CA ARG A 93 -23.03 11.59 -13.49
C ARG A 93 -23.31 10.39 -12.58
N ARG A 94 -24.27 10.50 -11.66
CA ARG A 94 -24.68 9.38 -10.81
C ARG A 94 -25.29 8.23 -11.60
N LEU A 95 -26.17 8.53 -12.55
CA LEU A 95 -26.77 7.52 -13.42
C LEU A 95 -25.73 6.84 -14.32
N ALA A 96 -24.76 7.59 -14.85
CA ALA A 96 -23.65 7.01 -15.61
C ALA A 96 -22.82 6.05 -14.74
N SER A 97 -22.47 6.44 -13.51
CA SER A 97 -21.78 5.57 -12.56
C SER A 97 -22.61 4.33 -12.18
N LEU A 98 -23.92 4.48 -11.99
CA LEU A 98 -24.81 3.36 -11.68
C LEU A 98 -24.84 2.32 -12.81
N ARG A 99 -24.85 2.77 -14.08
CA ARG A 99 -24.83 1.87 -15.26
C ARG A 99 -23.59 0.99 -15.31
N GLU A 100 -22.46 1.46 -14.81
CA GLU A 100 -21.20 0.70 -14.78
C GLU A 100 -21.00 -0.12 -13.50
N SER A 101 -21.89 0.04 -12.50
CA SER A 101 -21.72 -0.55 -11.17
C SER A 101 -21.76 -2.08 -11.14
N TYR A 102 -22.37 -2.72 -12.14
CA TYR A 102 -22.40 -4.19 -12.26
C TYR A 102 -20.99 -4.81 -12.32
N LYS A 103 -19.98 -4.07 -12.80
CA LYS A 103 -18.58 -4.51 -12.85
C LYS A 103 -17.99 -4.74 -11.46
N GLU A 104 -18.53 -4.08 -10.44
CA GLU A 104 -18.12 -4.22 -9.04
C GLU A 104 -18.96 -5.26 -8.28
N PHE A 105 -19.99 -5.84 -8.92
CA PHE A 105 -20.81 -6.86 -8.29
C PHE A 105 -19.95 -8.08 -7.92
N ARG A 106 -20.03 -8.50 -6.65
CA ARG A 106 -19.33 -9.69 -6.12
C ARG A 106 -20.31 -10.47 -5.26
N MET A 107 -20.29 -11.79 -5.42
CA MET A 107 -20.98 -12.69 -4.48
C MET A 107 -20.12 -12.89 -3.22
N PRO A 108 -20.73 -13.18 -2.06
CA PRO A 108 -20.00 -13.57 -0.85
C PRO A 108 -19.17 -14.84 -1.08
N MET A 109 -17.88 -14.68 -1.41
CA MET A 109 -16.97 -15.78 -1.77
C MET A 109 -16.78 -16.81 -0.65
N TRP A 110 -16.91 -16.37 0.59
CA TRP A 110 -16.49 -17.12 1.77
C TRP A 110 -17.62 -17.79 2.53
N ASP A 111 -18.89 -17.58 2.15
CA ASP A 111 -20.03 -18.13 2.90
C ASP A 111 -20.00 -19.68 2.95
N ALA A 112 -19.70 -20.32 1.83
CA ALA A 112 -19.62 -21.79 1.71
C ALA A 112 -18.29 -22.41 2.18
N GLN A 113 -17.26 -21.60 2.45
CA GLN A 113 -15.96 -22.11 2.90
C GLN A 113 -16.04 -22.60 4.36
N PRO A 114 -15.14 -23.45 4.86
CA PRO A 114 -15.16 -23.83 6.28
C PRO A 114 -14.62 -22.72 7.19
N ASN A 115 -13.62 -21.97 6.72
CA ASN A 115 -12.95 -20.92 7.47
C ASN A 115 -13.00 -19.58 6.72
N TYR A 116 -12.92 -18.47 7.45
CA TYR A 116 -12.56 -17.17 6.88
C TYR A 116 -11.05 -16.95 6.97
N ILE A 117 -10.53 -16.10 6.10
CA ILE A 117 -9.14 -15.63 6.16
C ILE A 117 -9.13 -14.12 6.38
N VAL A 118 -8.25 -13.66 7.25
CA VAL A 118 -7.88 -12.25 7.39
C VAL A 118 -6.36 -12.13 7.38
N VAL A 119 -5.85 -10.99 6.94
CA VAL A 119 -4.42 -10.69 6.95
C VAL A 119 -4.12 -9.69 8.06
N SER A 120 -3.15 -9.98 8.92
CA SER A 120 -2.52 -9.01 9.82
C SER A 120 -1.16 -8.63 9.24
N LEU A 121 -0.87 -7.34 9.10
CA LEU A 121 0.35 -6.85 8.46
C LEU A 121 1.07 -5.87 9.38
N GLU A 122 2.29 -6.19 9.78
CA GLU A 122 3.05 -5.33 10.67
C GLU A 122 3.41 -3.99 10.02
N LYS A 123 3.88 -4.02 8.77
CA LYS A 123 4.48 -2.87 8.09
C LYS A 123 3.46 -2.06 7.29
N ASP A 124 3.04 -0.91 7.82
CA ASP A 124 2.05 -0.02 7.17
C ASP A 124 2.41 0.38 5.73
N ALA A 125 3.71 0.53 5.44
CA ALA A 125 4.20 0.90 4.12
C ALA A 125 3.81 -0.12 3.03
N LEU A 126 3.52 -1.37 3.41
CA LEU A 126 3.09 -2.45 2.52
C LEU A 126 1.56 -2.63 2.48
N SER A 127 0.81 -1.89 3.30
CA SER A 127 -0.65 -2.07 3.46
C SER A 127 -1.43 -1.98 2.16
N ARG A 128 -1.11 -1.03 1.29
CA ARG A 128 -1.77 -0.87 -0.01
C ARG A 128 -1.45 -2.04 -0.93
N LEU A 129 -0.18 -2.41 -1.07
CA LEU A 129 0.25 -3.52 -1.92
C LEU A 129 -0.41 -4.83 -1.49
N VAL A 130 -0.33 -5.15 -0.19
CA VAL A 130 -0.92 -6.38 0.37
C VAL A 130 -2.45 -6.32 0.27
N GLY A 131 -3.05 -5.17 0.56
CA GLY A 131 -4.49 -4.97 0.47
C GLY A 131 -5.02 -5.13 -0.95
N ASP A 132 -4.32 -4.60 -1.96
CA ASP A 132 -4.71 -4.72 -3.37
C ASP A 132 -4.72 -6.19 -3.83
N VAL A 133 -3.73 -6.99 -3.41
CA VAL A 133 -3.71 -8.44 -3.66
C VAL A 133 -4.81 -9.15 -2.87
N ALA A 134 -4.94 -8.88 -1.57
CA ALA A 134 -5.92 -9.54 -0.69
C ALA A 134 -7.37 -9.26 -1.15
N ASN A 135 -7.65 -8.05 -1.67
CA ASN A 135 -8.96 -7.67 -2.19
C ASN A 135 -9.40 -8.52 -3.39
N GLN A 136 -8.46 -9.06 -4.19
CA GLN A 136 -8.78 -9.98 -5.28
C GLN A 136 -9.43 -11.28 -4.77
N TYR A 137 -9.15 -11.65 -3.53
CA TYR A 137 -9.69 -12.84 -2.86
C TYR A 137 -10.77 -12.49 -1.82
N ALA A 138 -11.28 -11.25 -1.83
CA ALA A 138 -12.20 -10.73 -0.81
C ALA A 138 -11.69 -10.91 0.64
N VAL A 139 -10.36 -10.87 0.83
CA VAL A 139 -9.71 -10.98 2.14
C VAL A 139 -9.38 -9.59 2.65
N ARG A 140 -9.69 -9.33 3.93
CA ARG A 140 -9.41 -8.04 4.56
C ARG A 140 -8.03 -8.02 5.21
N THR A 141 -7.29 -6.94 4.98
CA THR A 141 -5.98 -6.68 5.58
C THR A 141 -6.09 -5.69 6.75
N PHE A 142 -5.42 -6.00 7.85
CA PHE A 142 -5.31 -5.23 9.08
C PHE A 142 -3.85 -4.81 9.30
N PRO A 143 -3.44 -3.61 8.85
CA PRO A 143 -2.11 -3.08 9.12
C PRO A 143 -1.98 -2.69 10.60
N THR A 144 -1.07 -3.30 11.37
CA THR A 144 -0.89 -3.02 12.81
C THR A 144 0.05 -1.86 13.09
N ARG A 145 1.03 -1.62 12.19
CA ARG A 145 2.07 -0.59 12.32
C ARG A 145 3.04 -0.86 13.48
N GLY A 146 3.51 -2.09 13.59
CA GLY A 146 4.22 -2.60 14.77
C GLY A 146 3.24 -3.21 15.78
N TYR A 147 3.44 -2.95 17.08
CA TYR A 147 2.56 -3.44 18.13
C TYR A 147 1.13 -2.86 17.99
N PRO A 148 0.10 -3.72 17.82
CA PRO A 148 -1.26 -3.25 17.74
C PRO A 148 -1.73 -2.72 19.10
N SER A 149 -2.34 -1.54 19.12
CA SER A 149 -3.03 -1.07 20.33
C SER A 149 -4.19 -2.03 20.68
N PHE A 150 -4.53 -2.14 21.97
CA PHE A 150 -5.69 -2.91 22.43
C PHE A 150 -6.98 -2.59 21.65
N THR A 151 -7.24 -1.30 21.39
CA THR A 151 -8.40 -0.84 20.60
C THR A 151 -8.39 -1.40 19.17
N TYR A 152 -7.20 -1.57 18.58
CA TYR A 152 -7.04 -2.13 17.25
C TYR A 152 -7.37 -3.63 17.24
N VAL A 153 -6.84 -4.38 18.20
CA VAL A 153 -7.16 -5.81 18.38
C VAL A 153 -8.67 -6.00 18.63
N GLN A 154 -9.27 -5.17 19.48
CA GLN A 154 -10.72 -5.20 19.72
C GLN A 154 -11.54 -4.92 18.45
N ARG A 155 -11.08 -4.03 17.56
CA ARG A 155 -11.72 -3.79 16.26
C ARG A 155 -11.60 -5.00 15.33
N MET A 156 -10.43 -5.64 15.27
CA MET A 156 -10.23 -6.86 14.49
C MET A 156 -11.12 -8.00 15.02
N ALA A 157 -11.11 -8.25 16.32
CA ALA A 157 -11.96 -9.24 16.97
C ALA A 157 -13.45 -8.94 16.78
N GLY A 158 -13.85 -7.66 16.88
CA GLY A 158 -15.21 -7.21 16.61
C GLY A 158 -15.63 -7.45 15.15
N TYR A 159 -14.74 -7.22 14.19
CA TYR A 159 -14.97 -7.56 12.79
C TYR A 159 -15.19 -9.06 12.60
N ILE A 160 -14.32 -9.90 13.18
CA ILE A 160 -14.42 -11.36 13.08
C ILE A 160 -15.73 -11.86 13.69
N ARG A 161 -16.07 -11.42 14.91
CA ARG A 161 -17.31 -11.84 15.58
C ARG A 161 -18.56 -11.37 14.85
N ASN A 162 -18.62 -10.09 14.49
CA ASN A 162 -19.87 -9.47 14.02
C ASN A 162 -20.08 -9.59 12.51
N ARG A 163 -19.01 -9.44 11.72
CA ARG A 163 -19.11 -9.44 10.24
C ARG A 163 -18.92 -10.84 9.67
N LEU A 164 -18.06 -11.66 10.27
CA LEU A 164 -17.81 -13.04 9.83
C LEU A 164 -18.69 -14.06 10.58
N LYS A 165 -19.68 -13.58 11.35
CA LYS A 165 -20.66 -14.40 12.10
C LYS A 165 -20.01 -15.42 13.04
N GLY A 166 -18.84 -15.10 13.57
CA GLY A 166 -18.09 -16.00 14.46
C GLY A 166 -17.57 -17.27 13.79
N LYS A 167 -17.58 -17.33 12.45
CA LYS A 167 -16.97 -18.44 11.70
C LYS A 167 -15.49 -18.56 12.07
N PRO A 168 -14.94 -19.78 12.24
CA PRO A 168 -13.52 -19.98 12.45
C PRO A 168 -12.70 -19.17 11.43
N THR A 169 -11.77 -18.38 11.95
CA THR A 169 -11.01 -17.41 11.14
C THR A 169 -9.53 -17.67 11.32
N VAL A 170 -8.84 -17.83 10.19
CA VAL A 170 -7.39 -17.93 10.12
C VAL A 170 -6.82 -16.53 9.93
N VAL A 171 -5.91 -16.12 10.83
CA VAL A 171 -5.17 -14.87 10.72
C VAL A 171 -3.81 -15.17 10.09
N LEU A 172 -3.58 -14.65 8.88
CA LEU A 172 -2.27 -14.70 8.24
C LEU A 172 -1.47 -13.49 8.69
N TYR A 173 -0.48 -13.71 9.56
CA TYR A 173 0.40 -12.65 10.04
C TYR A 173 1.61 -12.48 9.11
N PHE A 174 1.83 -11.24 8.65
CA PHE A 174 3.00 -10.83 7.88
C PHE A 174 3.80 -9.81 8.69
N GLY A 175 4.80 -10.29 9.41
CA GLY A 175 5.78 -9.50 10.17
C GLY A 175 7.21 -9.68 9.68
N ASP A 176 8.10 -8.84 10.20
CA ASP A 176 9.55 -9.03 10.00
C ASP A 176 10.02 -10.22 10.87
N PHE A 177 10.93 -11.07 10.36
CA PHE A 177 11.41 -12.25 11.11
C PHE A 177 12.52 -11.84 12.09
N ASP A 178 12.13 -11.12 13.13
CA ASP A 178 12.99 -10.65 14.22
C ASP A 178 12.30 -10.86 15.59
N PRO A 179 12.99 -10.63 16.73
CA PRO A 179 12.39 -10.83 18.05
C PRO A 179 11.11 -10.04 18.29
N SER A 180 10.98 -8.83 17.71
CA SER A 180 9.76 -8.01 17.82
C SER A 180 8.60 -8.59 17.01
N GLY A 181 8.85 -9.09 15.79
CA GLY A 181 7.80 -9.69 14.96
C GLY A 181 7.20 -10.95 15.59
N ILE A 182 8.03 -11.81 16.18
CA ILE A 182 7.56 -13.01 16.91
C ILE A 182 6.73 -12.62 18.14
N ASP A 183 7.13 -11.57 18.85
CA ASP A 183 6.40 -11.11 20.04
C ASP A 183 5.05 -10.47 19.66
N ILE A 184 5.00 -9.71 18.56
CA ILE A 184 3.76 -9.15 18.01
C ILE A 184 2.79 -10.26 17.59
N GLU A 185 3.28 -11.36 17.00
CA GLU A 185 2.46 -12.53 16.68
C GLU A 185 1.81 -13.13 17.94
N ARG A 186 2.53 -13.18 19.07
CA ARG A 186 2.00 -13.73 20.34
C ARG A 186 0.96 -12.82 21.01
N ASP A 187 1.03 -11.51 20.79
CA ASP A 187 0.10 -10.53 21.37
C ASP A 187 -1.21 -10.37 20.55
N LEU A 188 -1.21 -10.86 19.29
CA LEU A 188 -2.34 -10.82 18.35
C LEU A 188 -3.39 -11.92 18.58
#